data_AF-A0A7C3S7K6-F1
#
_entry.id   AF-A0A7C3S7K6-F1
#
_cell.length_a   1.000
_cell.length_b   1.000
_cell.length_c   1.000
_cell.angle_alpha   90.00
_cell.angle_beta   90.00
_cell.angle_gamma   90.00
#
_symmetry.space_group_name_H-M   'P 1'
#
loop_
_entity.id
_entity.type
_entity.pdbx_description
1 polymer ?
#
loop_
_entity_poly.entity_id
_entity_poly.type
_entity_poly.pdbx_seq_one_letter_code
_entity_poly.pdbx_strand_id
1 'polypeptide(L)'
;MSELFVGAPVFIVGGIAAAGTALAELFRQAGVPFKSSLLSNVSCFNAASLLDEWHQQLSQAFSATRQSLPIRQIPALAPLAQAKALNDALSKVPLLNHIVQHTHSASLQKAQTALRLSEQAWVKGDTHTLQRYALAAKSLLENAIADAYGRLASAQQTVISNAAAVSLRELGYQVSLHQNEWGVALWGVKGGTSVAVVVGRDGSLQMDMMGFDGLSCQVERNRILAKLAEKGITVQKKSVVLHGRKSGGQLLENAHRLARQHRLSVPQALLESAFSKRQQKIQDLRRRQMLLWGQKIRL
;
A
#
# COMPACT_ATOMS: atom_id res chain seq x y z
N MET A 1 9.82 -31.26 3.50
CA MET A 1 10.25 -30.04 4.22
C MET A 1 9.38 -28.92 3.67
N SER A 2 8.92 -28.00 4.50
CA SER A 2 8.10 -26.86 4.06
C SER A 2 8.77 -25.53 4.43
N GLU A 3 8.27 -24.41 3.90
CA GLU A 3 8.94 -23.12 3.88
C GLU A 3 8.00 -21.97 4.26
N LEU A 4 8.48 -21.03 5.09
CA LEU A 4 7.88 -19.70 5.25
C LEU A 4 8.67 -18.69 4.41
N PHE A 5 8.01 -18.13 3.41
CA PHE A 5 8.53 -17.08 2.55
C PHE A 5 7.90 -15.74 2.94
N VAL A 6 8.75 -14.72 3.13
CA VAL A 6 8.31 -13.33 3.28
C VAL A 6 8.88 -12.53 2.12
N GLY A 7 7.98 -11.98 1.32
CA GLY A 7 8.29 -11.04 0.25
C GLY A 7 8.36 -9.60 0.76
N ALA A 8 9.29 -8.82 0.20
CA ALA A 8 9.28 -7.37 0.23
C ALA A 8 8.16 -6.87 -0.73
N PRO A 9 7.92 -5.55 -0.86
CA PRO A 9 6.75 -5.09 -1.59
C PRO A 9 6.75 -5.66 -3.01
N VAL A 10 5.59 -6.17 -3.40
CA VAL A 10 5.41 -6.84 -4.68
C VAL A 10 5.32 -5.78 -5.77
N PHE A 11 6.13 -5.97 -6.80
CA PHE A 11 6.14 -5.08 -7.96
C PHE A 11 5.25 -5.66 -9.04
N ILE A 12 4.38 -4.82 -9.58
CA ILE A 12 3.64 -5.15 -10.79
C ILE A 12 4.49 -4.64 -11.96
N VAL A 13 5.15 -5.55 -12.66
CA VAL A 13 6.11 -5.27 -13.73
C VAL A 13 5.38 -5.21 -15.06
N GLY A 14 5.58 -4.09 -15.77
CA GLY A 14 5.03 -3.88 -17.11
C GLY A 14 5.95 -4.47 -18.17
N GLY A 15 5.65 -5.67 -18.68
CA GLY A 15 6.21 -6.16 -19.93
C GLY A 15 5.40 -5.68 -21.13
N ILE A 16 6.02 -4.88 -22.01
CA ILE A 16 5.64 -4.56 -23.41
C ILE A 16 4.15 -4.27 -23.64
N ALA A 17 3.76 -2.99 -23.64
CA ALA A 17 2.50 -2.38 -24.14
C ALA A 17 1.14 -2.94 -23.65
N ALA A 18 0.92 -4.25 -23.65
CA ALA A 18 -0.31 -4.94 -23.24
C ALA A 18 -0.48 -5.05 -21.70
N ALA A 19 0.62 -5.01 -20.93
CA ALA A 19 0.56 -5.07 -19.47
C ALA A 19 0.17 -3.73 -18.82
N GLY A 20 0.53 -2.60 -19.43
CA GLY A 20 0.12 -1.27 -18.96
C GLY A 20 -1.39 -1.06 -19.05
N THR A 21 -2.04 -1.65 -20.06
CA THR A 21 -3.49 -1.69 -20.22
C THR A 21 -4.17 -2.64 -19.23
N ALA A 22 -3.59 -3.80 -18.93
CA ALA A 22 -4.16 -4.74 -17.95
C ALA A 22 -4.03 -4.20 -16.52
N LEU A 23 -2.91 -3.57 -16.18
CA LEU A 23 -2.71 -2.91 -14.89
C LEU A 23 -3.67 -1.72 -14.72
N ALA A 24 -3.74 -0.85 -15.73
CA ALA A 24 -4.69 0.26 -15.76
C ALA A 24 -6.14 -0.22 -15.67
N GLU A 25 -6.50 -1.31 -16.34
CA GLU A 25 -7.84 -1.91 -16.30
C GLU A 25 -8.17 -2.45 -14.91
N LEU A 26 -7.22 -3.14 -14.25
CA LEU A 26 -7.41 -3.65 -12.90
C LEU A 26 -7.48 -2.54 -11.85
N PHE A 27 -6.68 -1.46 -11.99
CA PHE A 27 -6.80 -0.27 -11.14
C PHE A 27 -8.13 0.46 -11.38
N ARG A 28 -8.59 0.52 -12.64
CA ARG A 28 -9.89 1.09 -13.00
C ARG A 28 -11.04 0.29 -12.38
N GLN A 29 -10.98 -1.04 -12.42
CA GLN A 29 -11.95 -1.92 -11.75
C GLN A 29 -11.93 -1.75 -10.22
N ALA A 30 -10.78 -1.38 -9.64
CA ALA A 30 -10.65 -1.04 -8.22
C ALA A 30 -11.02 0.43 -7.90
N GLY A 31 -11.63 1.16 -8.84
CA GLY A 31 -12.10 2.53 -8.64
C GLY A 31 -11.00 3.59 -8.63
N VAL A 32 -9.84 3.30 -9.23
CA VAL A 32 -8.75 4.25 -9.45
C VAL A 32 -8.76 4.67 -10.93
N PRO A 33 -9.16 5.92 -11.25
CA PRO A 33 -9.11 6.44 -12.62
C PRO A 33 -7.67 6.42 -13.12
N PHE A 34 -7.45 5.83 -14.30
CA PHE A 34 -6.11 5.54 -14.81
C PHE A 34 -5.97 6.01 -16.27
N LYS A 35 -4.93 6.81 -16.56
CA LYS A 35 -4.45 7.05 -17.92
C LYS A 35 -3.21 6.21 -18.16
N SER A 36 -3.23 5.37 -19.19
CA SER A 36 -2.10 4.48 -19.56
C SER A 36 -0.79 5.23 -19.80
N SER A 37 -0.85 6.48 -20.26
CA SER A 37 0.31 7.37 -20.43
C SER A 37 1.02 7.74 -19.13
N LEU A 38 0.39 7.57 -17.96
CA LEU A 38 1.03 7.81 -16.66
C LEU A 38 1.93 6.64 -16.23
N LEU A 39 1.84 5.48 -16.89
CA LEU A 39 2.67 4.31 -16.63
C LEU A 39 3.77 4.09 -17.69
N SER A 40 3.81 4.88 -18.75
CA SER A 40 4.82 4.69 -19.82
C SER A 40 6.24 4.74 -19.29
N ASN A 41 6.46 5.39 -18.14
CA ASN A 41 7.75 5.52 -17.47
C ASN A 41 7.88 4.64 -16.22
N VAL A 42 6.84 3.89 -15.85
CA VAL A 42 6.82 3.02 -14.66
C VAL A 42 7.03 1.58 -15.12
N SER A 43 8.29 1.15 -15.19
CA SER A 43 8.65 -0.25 -15.50
C SER A 43 8.14 -1.23 -14.45
N CYS A 44 7.93 -0.77 -13.21
CA CYS A 44 7.42 -1.54 -12.10
C CYS A 44 6.63 -0.65 -11.11
N PHE A 45 5.36 -1.01 -10.82
CA PHE A 45 4.53 -0.28 -9.86
C PHE A 45 4.50 -0.96 -8.50
N ASN A 46 4.66 -0.15 -7.44
CA ASN A 46 4.46 -0.53 -6.05
C ASN A 46 4.03 0.71 -5.24
N ALA A 47 2.94 0.62 -4.48
CA ALA A 47 2.46 1.74 -3.66
C ALA A 47 3.49 2.19 -2.61
N ALA A 48 4.30 1.27 -2.06
CA ALA A 48 5.34 1.67 -1.10
C ALA A 48 6.45 2.51 -1.76
N SER A 49 6.78 2.25 -3.04
CA SER A 49 7.74 3.08 -3.79
C SER A 49 7.16 4.46 -4.10
N LEU A 50 5.87 4.54 -4.45
CA LEU A 50 5.17 5.82 -4.61
C LEU A 50 5.14 6.61 -3.29
N LEU A 51 4.98 5.91 -2.16
CA LEU A 51 5.02 6.53 -0.84
C LEU A 51 6.41 7.11 -0.52
N ASP A 52 7.48 6.41 -0.88
CA ASP A 52 8.84 6.91 -0.73
C ASP A 52 9.09 8.15 -1.60
N GLU A 53 8.63 8.14 -2.85
CA GLU A 53 8.68 9.31 -3.76
C GLU A 53 7.89 10.49 -3.17
N TRP A 54 6.67 10.24 -2.70
CA TRP A 54 5.85 11.24 -2.01
C TRP A 54 6.59 11.87 -0.83
N HIS A 55 7.20 11.07 0.04
CA HIS A 55 7.96 11.60 1.18
C HIS A 55 9.15 12.45 0.76
N GLN A 56 9.87 12.04 -0.29
CA GLN A 56 10.99 12.80 -0.79
C GLN A 56 10.53 14.18 -1.29
N GLN A 57 9.46 14.22 -2.10
CA GLN A 57 8.91 15.47 -2.60
C GLN A 57 8.36 16.37 -1.48
N LEU A 58 7.65 15.78 -0.51
CA LEU A 58 7.12 16.48 0.65
C LEU A 58 8.24 17.08 1.52
N SER A 59 9.32 16.33 1.75
CA SER A 59 10.47 16.80 2.54
C SER A 59 11.21 17.97 1.87
N GLN A 60 11.34 17.92 0.54
CA GLN A 60 11.91 19.01 -0.25
C GLN A 60 11.01 20.25 -0.22
N ALA A 61 9.69 20.07 -0.38
CA ALA A 61 8.72 21.16 -0.33
C ALA A 61 8.63 21.81 1.07
N PHE A 62 8.75 21.02 2.14
CA PHE A 62 8.86 21.54 3.51
C PHE A 62 10.12 22.36 3.73
N SER A 63 11.26 21.90 3.21
CA SER A 63 12.52 22.64 3.31
C SER A 63 12.43 23.99 2.59
N ALA A 64 11.86 24.00 1.37
CA ALA A 64 11.67 25.22 0.59
C ALA A 64 10.70 26.21 1.26
N THR A 65 9.54 25.74 1.72
CA THR A 65 8.55 26.60 2.38
C THR A 65 9.07 27.22 3.68
N ARG A 66 9.84 26.45 4.48
CA ARG A 66 10.51 26.96 5.69
C ARG A 66 11.58 28.03 5.42
N GLN A 67 12.23 28.00 4.25
CA GLN A 67 13.18 29.03 3.85
C GLN A 67 12.47 30.30 3.37
N SER A 68 11.29 30.15 2.73
CA SER A 68 10.52 31.27 2.19
C SER A 68 9.63 32.01 3.20
N LEU A 69 9.27 31.37 4.31
CA LEU A 69 8.35 31.93 5.31
C LEU A 69 9.04 32.05 6.67
N PRO A 70 8.90 33.19 7.40
CA PRO A 70 9.55 33.42 8.69
C PRO A 70 8.83 32.69 9.84
N ILE A 71 8.70 31.36 9.74
CA ILE A 71 7.91 30.53 10.69
C ILE A 71 8.52 30.56 12.09
N ARG A 72 9.84 30.71 12.22
CA ARG A 72 10.52 30.82 13.52
C ARG A 72 10.11 32.09 14.26
N GLN A 73 9.91 33.18 13.54
CA GLN A 73 9.50 34.47 14.09
C GLN A 73 7.97 34.54 14.24
N ILE A 74 7.22 33.89 13.35
CA ILE A 74 5.75 33.95 13.31
C ILE A 74 5.18 32.53 13.21
N PRO A 75 4.97 31.86 14.37
CA PRO A 75 4.49 30.48 14.42
C PRO A 75 3.12 30.27 13.75
N ALA A 76 2.29 31.32 13.64
CA ALA A 76 1.01 31.28 12.95
C ALA A 76 1.12 30.91 11.46
N LEU A 77 2.30 31.03 10.86
CA LEU A 77 2.58 30.63 9.47
C LEU A 77 2.76 29.13 9.28
N ALA A 78 2.93 28.35 10.35
CA ALA A 78 3.23 26.92 10.24
C ALA A 78 2.16 26.13 9.46
N PRO A 79 0.84 26.32 9.68
CA PRO A 79 -0.19 25.64 8.88
C PRO A 79 -0.16 26.05 7.40
N LEU A 80 0.15 27.30 7.08
CA LEU A 80 0.25 27.78 5.69
C LEU A 80 1.45 27.11 4.99
N ALA A 81 2.61 27.07 5.65
CA ALA A 81 3.79 26.38 5.14
C ALA A 81 3.52 24.89 4.88
N GLN A 82 2.79 24.22 5.80
CA GLN A 82 2.38 22.83 5.63
C GLN A 82 1.44 22.63 4.44
N ALA A 83 0.40 23.46 4.33
CA ALA A 83 -0.53 23.37 3.21
C ALA A 83 0.15 23.63 1.85
N LYS A 84 1.06 24.62 1.77
CA LYS A 84 1.88 24.87 0.57
C LYS A 84 2.77 23.68 0.24
N ALA A 85 3.48 23.14 1.22
CA ALA A 85 4.36 21.99 1.01
C ALA A 85 3.59 20.75 0.50
N LEU A 86 2.41 20.47 1.05
CA LEU A 86 1.53 19.39 0.59
C LEU A 86 1.07 19.59 -0.86
N ASN A 87 0.62 20.80 -1.20
CA ASN A 87 0.15 21.12 -2.55
C ASN A 87 1.28 21.06 -3.59
N ASP A 88 2.45 21.59 -3.24
CA ASP A 88 3.64 21.59 -4.10
C ASP A 88 4.14 20.15 -4.32
N ALA A 89 4.23 19.35 -3.26
CA ALA A 89 4.63 17.95 -3.36
C ALA A 89 3.63 17.14 -4.20
N LEU A 90 2.32 17.40 -4.04
CA LEU A 90 1.29 16.71 -4.82
C LEU A 90 1.48 16.95 -6.32
N SER A 91 1.74 18.19 -6.72
CA SER A 91 1.98 18.53 -8.13
C SER A 91 3.17 17.78 -8.75
N LYS A 92 4.15 17.36 -7.92
CA LYS A 92 5.38 16.66 -8.33
C LYS A 92 5.26 15.14 -8.32
N VAL A 93 4.14 14.57 -7.88
CA VAL A 93 3.87 13.12 -7.92
C VAL A 93 2.68 12.88 -8.86
N PRO A 94 2.91 12.73 -10.19
CA PRO A 94 1.85 12.79 -11.19
C PRO A 94 0.73 11.78 -10.99
N LEU A 95 1.07 10.54 -10.61
CA LEU A 95 0.07 9.49 -10.37
C LEU A 95 -0.84 9.83 -9.18
N LEU A 96 -0.27 10.29 -8.07
CA LEU A 96 -1.04 10.67 -6.89
C LEU A 96 -1.91 11.90 -7.17
N ASN A 97 -1.36 12.90 -7.84
CA ASN A 97 -2.09 14.09 -8.28
C ASN A 97 -3.27 13.72 -9.18
N HIS A 98 -3.05 12.85 -10.16
CA HIS A 98 -4.10 12.40 -11.07
C HIS A 98 -5.27 11.77 -10.31
N ILE A 99 -4.98 10.91 -9.33
CA ILE A 99 -6.01 10.25 -8.53
C ILE A 99 -6.77 11.27 -7.70
N VAL A 100 -6.06 12.15 -6.99
CA VAL A 100 -6.69 13.23 -6.20
C VAL A 100 -7.55 14.13 -7.09
N GLN A 101 -7.10 14.48 -8.28
CA GLN A 101 -7.88 15.28 -9.23
C GLN A 101 -9.17 14.60 -9.66
N HIS A 102 -9.19 13.27 -9.80
CA HIS A 102 -10.39 12.56 -10.26
C HIS A 102 -11.32 12.14 -9.11
N THR A 103 -10.79 11.83 -7.94
CA THR A 103 -11.60 11.36 -6.79
C THR A 103 -11.98 12.49 -5.82
N HIS A 104 -11.22 13.58 -5.80
CA HIS A 104 -11.35 14.69 -4.85
C HIS A 104 -11.28 16.08 -5.52
N SER A 105 -11.71 16.21 -6.78
CA SER A 105 -11.65 17.48 -7.55
C SER A 105 -12.17 18.69 -6.79
N ALA A 106 -13.37 18.59 -6.21
CA ALA A 106 -14.00 19.66 -5.46
C ALA A 106 -13.23 20.01 -4.18
N SER A 107 -12.71 19.00 -3.46
CA SER A 107 -11.90 19.20 -2.26
C SER A 107 -10.56 19.86 -2.60
N LEU A 108 -9.93 19.47 -3.70
CA LEU A 108 -8.69 20.07 -4.19
C LEU A 108 -8.90 21.54 -4.58
N GLN A 109 -9.97 21.86 -5.31
CA GLN A 109 -10.29 23.24 -5.67
C GLN A 109 -10.57 24.12 -4.43
N LYS A 110 -11.29 23.58 -3.44
CA LYS A 110 -11.50 24.24 -2.15
C LYS A 110 -10.19 24.47 -1.40
N ALA A 111 -9.28 23.49 -1.40
CA ALA A 111 -7.99 23.61 -0.75
C ALA A 111 -7.11 24.69 -1.40
N GLN A 112 -7.06 24.72 -2.74
CA GLN A 112 -6.33 25.74 -3.51
C GLN A 112 -6.91 27.14 -3.30
N THR A 113 -8.24 27.26 -3.21
CA THR A 113 -8.90 28.52 -2.88
C THR A 113 -8.56 28.98 -1.47
N ALA A 114 -8.60 28.07 -0.49
CA ALA A 114 -8.23 28.38 0.89
C ALA A 114 -6.74 28.76 1.01
N LEU A 115 -5.83 28.10 0.29
CA LEU A 115 -4.43 28.50 0.21
C LEU A 115 -4.27 29.95 -0.23
N ARG A 116 -4.88 30.32 -1.37
CA ARG A 116 -4.83 31.69 -1.90
C ARG A 116 -5.41 32.73 -0.93
N LEU A 117 -6.51 32.41 -0.26
CA LEU A 117 -7.12 33.31 0.74
C LEU A 117 -6.22 33.48 1.98
N SER A 118 -5.55 32.40 2.41
CA SER A 118 -4.58 32.45 3.51
C SER A 118 -3.35 33.31 3.17
N GLU A 119 -2.83 33.18 1.94
CA GLU A 119 -1.72 34.02 1.44
C GLU A 119 -2.11 35.50 1.36
N GLN A 120 -3.33 35.81 0.91
CA GLN A 120 -3.82 37.18 0.90
C GLN A 120 -3.97 37.76 2.32
N ALA A 121 -4.44 36.95 3.27
CA ALA A 121 -4.54 37.35 4.67
C ALA A 121 -3.17 37.60 5.31
N TRP A 122 -2.15 36.82 4.93
CA TRP A 122 -0.77 37.04 5.32
C TRP A 122 -0.26 38.42 4.91
N VAL A 123 -0.44 38.79 3.64
CA VAL A 123 -0.03 40.11 3.13
C VAL A 123 -0.74 41.26 3.86
N LYS A 124 -1.98 41.04 4.30
CA LYS A 124 -2.79 42.02 5.04
C LYS A 124 -2.56 42.04 6.55
N GLY A 125 -1.76 41.12 7.09
CA GLY A 125 -1.55 40.97 8.54
C GLY A 125 -2.76 40.39 9.30
N ASP A 126 -3.78 39.85 8.61
CA ASP A 126 -4.94 39.23 9.26
C ASP A 126 -4.61 37.79 9.68
N THR A 127 -4.07 37.67 10.89
CA THR A 127 -3.61 36.40 11.47
C THR A 127 -4.75 35.39 11.67
N HIS A 128 -5.97 35.84 11.99
CA HIS A 128 -7.10 34.94 12.23
C HIS A 128 -7.58 34.30 10.92
N THR A 129 -7.78 35.11 9.89
CA THR A 129 -8.18 34.63 8.57
C THR A 129 -7.09 33.76 7.94
N LEU A 130 -5.82 34.12 8.15
CA LEU A 130 -4.67 33.32 7.75
C LEU A 130 -4.73 31.90 8.31
N GLN A 131 -4.86 31.76 9.63
CA GLN A 131 -4.86 30.45 10.29
C GLN A 131 -6.08 29.62 9.89
N ARG A 132 -7.27 30.24 9.86
CA ARG A 132 -8.52 29.57 9.50
C ARG A 132 -8.42 28.93 8.12
N TYR A 133 -7.98 29.69 7.11
CA TYR A 133 -7.87 29.16 5.75
C TYR A 133 -6.68 28.23 5.56
N ALA A 134 -5.55 28.44 6.25
CA ALA A 134 -4.41 27.54 6.19
C ALA A 134 -4.74 26.15 6.76
N LEU A 135 -5.44 26.09 7.90
CA LEU A 135 -5.87 24.83 8.50
C LEU A 135 -6.91 24.12 7.63
N ALA A 136 -7.85 24.87 7.03
CA ALA A 136 -8.82 24.31 6.10
C ALA A 136 -8.13 23.69 4.87
N ALA A 137 -7.20 24.42 4.25
CA ALA A 137 -6.43 23.91 3.12
C ALA A 137 -5.62 22.67 3.47
N LYS A 138 -4.89 22.71 4.61
CA LYS A 138 -4.12 21.58 5.12
C LYS A 138 -5.02 20.35 5.28
N SER A 139 -6.11 20.45 6.01
CA SER A 139 -7.00 19.31 6.27
C SER A 139 -7.58 18.70 4.99
N LEU A 140 -8.01 19.55 4.04
CA LEU A 140 -8.52 19.08 2.74
C LEU A 140 -7.46 18.32 1.95
N LEU A 141 -6.22 18.83 1.90
CA LEU A 141 -5.11 18.16 1.21
C LEU A 141 -4.74 16.85 1.89
N GLU A 142 -4.56 16.85 3.21
CA GLU A 142 -4.20 15.65 3.98
C GLU A 142 -5.22 14.53 3.79
N ASN A 143 -6.52 14.85 3.86
CA ASN A 143 -7.59 13.87 3.66
C ASN A 143 -7.61 13.32 2.22
N ALA A 144 -7.47 14.20 1.22
CA ALA A 144 -7.48 13.78 -0.18
C ALA A 144 -6.28 12.88 -0.53
N ILE A 145 -5.09 13.24 -0.04
CA ILE A 145 -3.84 12.47 -0.23
C ILE A 145 -3.95 11.10 0.47
N ALA A 146 -4.41 11.09 1.72
CA ALA A 146 -4.56 9.85 2.49
C ALA A 146 -5.55 8.88 1.85
N ASP A 147 -6.70 9.38 1.36
CA ASP A 147 -7.69 8.55 0.65
C ASP A 147 -7.16 8.06 -0.69
N ALA A 148 -6.51 8.92 -1.49
CA ALA A 148 -5.91 8.53 -2.77
C ALA A 148 -4.87 7.41 -2.59
N TYR A 149 -4.01 7.52 -1.57
CA TYR A 149 -3.06 6.45 -1.23
C TYR A 149 -3.76 5.18 -0.73
N GLY A 150 -4.82 5.32 0.06
CA GLY A 150 -5.64 4.21 0.53
C GLY A 150 -6.25 3.41 -0.63
N ARG A 151 -6.79 4.11 -1.63
CA ARG A 151 -7.33 3.52 -2.87
C ARG A 151 -6.26 2.78 -3.66
N LEU A 152 -5.10 3.39 -3.89
CA LEU A 152 -3.99 2.75 -4.59
C LEU A 152 -3.53 1.46 -3.92
N ALA A 153 -3.35 1.50 -2.60
CA ALA A 153 -2.97 0.34 -1.83
C ALA A 153 -4.02 -0.78 -1.88
N SER A 154 -5.30 -0.42 -1.77
CA SER A 154 -6.41 -1.37 -1.87
C SER A 154 -6.47 -2.01 -3.27
N ALA A 155 -6.25 -1.22 -4.32
CA ALA A 155 -6.22 -1.69 -5.68
C ALA A 155 -5.03 -2.63 -5.93
N GLN A 156 -3.82 -2.26 -5.50
CA GLN A 156 -2.63 -3.13 -5.58
C GLN A 156 -2.87 -4.45 -4.85
N GLN A 157 -3.39 -4.42 -3.62
CA GLN A 157 -3.73 -5.62 -2.86
C GLN A 157 -4.71 -6.51 -3.63
N THR A 158 -5.75 -5.93 -4.23
CA THR A 158 -6.76 -6.65 -5.02
C THR A 158 -6.15 -7.33 -6.23
N VAL A 159 -5.24 -6.64 -6.94
CA VAL A 159 -4.51 -7.22 -8.08
C VAL A 159 -3.67 -8.41 -7.67
N ILE A 160 -2.86 -8.24 -6.61
CA ILE A 160 -1.96 -9.29 -6.14
C ILE A 160 -2.75 -10.49 -5.62
N SER A 161 -3.79 -10.27 -4.81
CA SER A 161 -4.59 -11.35 -4.25
C SER A 161 -5.36 -12.12 -5.31
N ASN A 162 -5.92 -11.43 -6.31
CA ASN A 162 -6.59 -12.07 -7.45
C ASN A 162 -5.61 -12.91 -8.28
N ALA A 163 -4.45 -12.34 -8.63
CA ALA A 163 -3.43 -13.07 -9.38
C ALA A 163 -2.91 -14.29 -8.61
N ALA A 164 -2.73 -14.19 -7.30
CA ALA A 164 -2.36 -15.32 -6.44
C ALA A 164 -3.46 -16.39 -6.40
N ALA A 165 -4.72 -15.99 -6.24
CA ALA A 165 -5.86 -16.91 -6.26
C ALA A 165 -5.95 -17.67 -7.59
N VAL A 166 -5.86 -16.96 -8.71
CA VAL A 166 -5.89 -17.55 -10.06
C VAL A 166 -4.70 -18.48 -10.27
N SER A 167 -3.49 -18.06 -9.88
CA SER A 167 -2.27 -18.88 -10.00
C SER A 167 -2.37 -20.19 -9.22
N LEU A 168 -2.90 -20.15 -7.99
CA LEU A 168 -3.13 -21.35 -7.20
C LEU A 168 -4.17 -22.27 -7.86
N ARG A 169 -5.27 -21.72 -8.39
CA ARG A 169 -6.29 -22.51 -9.11
C ARG A 169 -5.72 -23.18 -10.37
N GLU A 170 -4.92 -22.46 -11.16
CA GLU A 170 -4.23 -23.00 -12.34
C GLU A 170 -3.26 -24.14 -11.99
N LEU A 171 -2.67 -24.11 -10.79
CA LEU A 171 -1.83 -25.19 -10.27
C LEU A 171 -2.63 -26.36 -9.67
N GLY A 172 -3.98 -26.27 -9.67
CA GLY A 172 -4.90 -27.32 -9.23
C GLY A 172 -5.28 -27.25 -7.75
N TYR A 173 -5.06 -26.11 -7.08
CA TYR A 173 -5.52 -25.90 -5.71
C TYR A 173 -6.99 -25.47 -5.67
N GLN A 174 -7.74 -26.01 -4.71
CA GLN A 174 -9.00 -25.43 -4.28
C GLN A 174 -8.70 -24.25 -3.36
N VAL A 175 -9.15 -23.05 -3.73
CA VAL A 175 -8.78 -21.80 -3.03
C VAL A 175 -9.97 -21.23 -2.28
N SER A 176 -9.80 -21.06 -0.97
CA SER A 176 -10.67 -20.25 -0.11
C SER A 176 -9.97 -18.95 0.26
N LEU A 177 -10.73 -17.87 0.49
CA LEU A 177 -10.17 -16.55 0.79
C LEU A 177 -10.96 -15.84 1.89
N HIS A 178 -10.28 -14.94 2.60
CA HIS A 178 -10.90 -13.97 3.50
C HIS A 178 -10.20 -12.62 3.36
N GLN A 179 -10.97 -11.54 3.46
CA GLN A 179 -10.48 -10.17 3.34
C GLN A 179 -10.98 -9.33 4.51
N ASN A 180 -10.11 -8.45 5.01
CA ASN A 180 -10.47 -7.41 5.96
C ASN A 180 -9.73 -6.11 5.62
N GLU A 181 -9.82 -5.11 6.51
CA GLU A 181 -9.20 -3.80 6.31
C GLU A 181 -7.66 -3.82 6.22
N TRP A 182 -7.00 -4.90 6.65
CA TRP A 182 -5.54 -5.04 6.72
C TRP A 182 -4.96 -5.83 5.56
N GLY A 183 -5.73 -6.80 5.05
CA GLY A 183 -5.15 -7.90 4.30
C GLY A 183 -6.18 -8.73 3.52
N VAL A 184 -5.65 -9.52 2.59
CA VAL A 184 -6.34 -10.68 2.01
C VAL A 184 -5.52 -11.91 2.34
N ALA A 185 -6.15 -12.95 2.88
CA ALA A 185 -5.53 -14.27 3.01
C ALA A 185 -6.22 -15.28 2.07
N LEU A 186 -5.39 -16.14 1.51
CA LEU A 186 -5.75 -17.21 0.60
C LEU A 186 -5.27 -18.52 1.23
N TRP A 187 -6.12 -19.53 1.15
CA TRP A 187 -5.80 -20.90 1.54
C TRP A 187 -6.12 -21.83 0.38
N GLY A 188 -5.05 -22.31 -0.26
CA GLY A 188 -5.10 -23.30 -1.33
C GLY A 188 -4.89 -24.70 -0.79
N VAL A 189 -5.75 -25.66 -1.13
CA VAL A 189 -5.61 -27.07 -0.77
C VAL A 189 -5.58 -27.94 -2.02
N LYS A 190 -4.64 -28.88 -2.10
CA LYS A 190 -4.49 -29.86 -3.17
C LYS A 190 -4.06 -31.20 -2.59
N GLY A 191 -5.00 -32.14 -2.50
CA GLY A 191 -4.76 -33.43 -1.82
C GLY A 191 -4.29 -33.22 -0.38
N GLY A 192 -3.18 -33.86 -0.01
CA GLY A 192 -2.54 -33.72 1.30
C GLY A 192 -1.66 -32.47 1.48
N THR A 193 -1.61 -31.57 0.49
CA THR A 193 -0.76 -30.37 0.51
C THR A 193 -1.58 -29.10 0.53
N SER A 194 -1.01 -28.03 1.06
CA SER A 194 -1.67 -26.74 1.10
C SER A 194 -0.72 -25.55 1.15
N VAL A 195 -1.22 -24.41 0.69
CA VAL A 195 -0.48 -23.16 0.56
C VAL A 195 -1.32 -22.04 1.15
N ALA A 196 -0.75 -21.35 2.14
CA ALA A 196 -1.26 -20.09 2.65
C ALA A 196 -0.55 -18.94 1.95
N VAL A 197 -1.30 -17.95 1.49
CA VAL A 197 -0.77 -16.67 1.01
C VAL A 197 -1.49 -15.55 1.74
N VAL A 198 -0.74 -14.60 2.28
CA VAL A 198 -1.28 -13.39 2.91
C VAL A 198 -0.73 -12.17 2.19
N VAL A 199 -1.62 -11.33 1.68
CA VAL A 199 -1.30 -10.08 0.97
C VAL A 199 -1.70 -8.89 1.84
N GLY A 200 -0.71 -8.16 2.34
CA GLY A 200 -0.92 -6.95 3.14
C GLY A 200 -1.33 -5.76 2.29
N ARG A 201 -1.96 -4.77 2.94
CA ARG A 201 -2.32 -3.50 2.31
C ARG A 201 -1.12 -2.67 1.84
N ASP A 202 0.07 -2.94 2.35
CA ASP A 202 1.32 -2.33 1.94
C ASP A 202 1.95 -3.02 0.71
N GLY A 203 1.25 -4.00 0.12
CA GLY A 203 1.77 -4.81 -0.98
C GLY A 203 2.76 -5.88 -0.54
N SER A 204 2.92 -6.13 0.76
CA SER A 204 3.69 -7.27 1.26
C SER A 204 2.99 -8.59 0.96
N LEU A 205 3.77 -9.64 0.69
CA LEU A 205 3.27 -10.98 0.45
C LEU A 205 3.99 -11.97 1.36
N GLN A 206 3.24 -12.72 2.15
CA GLN A 206 3.74 -13.84 2.94
C GLN A 206 3.16 -15.13 2.36
N MET A 207 3.98 -16.18 2.31
CA MET A 207 3.57 -17.49 1.84
C MET A 207 4.10 -18.57 2.78
N ASP A 208 3.23 -19.47 3.20
CA ASP A 208 3.58 -20.62 4.05
C ASP A 208 2.95 -21.88 3.45
N MET A 209 3.62 -23.02 3.57
CA MET A 209 3.27 -24.24 2.86
C MET A 209 3.24 -25.42 3.81
N MET A 210 2.28 -26.32 3.67
CA MET A 210 2.09 -27.50 4.53
C MET A 210 1.90 -28.76 3.69
N GLY A 211 2.34 -29.91 4.22
CA GLY A 211 2.18 -31.23 3.58
C GLY A 211 3.26 -31.60 2.55
N PHE A 212 4.28 -30.77 2.36
CA PHE A 212 5.34 -31.00 1.37
C PHE A 212 6.52 -31.81 1.93
N ASP A 213 7.01 -32.77 1.14
CA ASP A 213 8.12 -33.66 1.47
C ASP A 213 9.45 -33.18 0.87
N GLY A 214 10.57 -33.37 1.59
CA GLY A 214 11.89 -32.92 1.12
C GLY A 214 11.91 -31.47 0.61
N LEU A 215 12.58 -31.23 -0.52
CA LEU A 215 12.67 -29.92 -1.17
C LEU A 215 11.47 -29.58 -2.09
N SER A 216 10.42 -30.41 -2.11
CA SER A 216 9.26 -30.19 -3.00
C SER A 216 8.52 -28.88 -2.71
N CYS A 217 8.59 -28.36 -1.48
CA CYS A 217 8.04 -27.04 -1.15
C CYS A 217 8.72 -25.91 -1.95
N GLN A 218 10.03 -26.00 -2.18
CA GLN A 218 10.79 -24.97 -2.90
C GLN A 218 10.43 -24.99 -4.39
N VAL A 219 10.30 -26.20 -4.95
CA VAL A 219 9.86 -26.41 -6.32
C VAL A 219 8.47 -25.82 -6.50
N GLU A 220 7.53 -26.12 -5.60
CA GLU A 220 6.16 -25.62 -5.70
C GLU A 220 6.08 -24.10 -5.47
N ARG A 221 6.84 -23.55 -4.51
CA ARG A 221 6.99 -22.09 -4.34
C ARG A 221 7.45 -21.43 -5.64
N ASN A 222 8.49 -21.96 -6.27
CA ASN A 222 9.01 -21.40 -7.52
C ASN A 222 7.98 -21.46 -8.65
N ARG A 223 7.17 -22.54 -8.72
CA ARG A 223 6.06 -22.64 -9.68
C ARG A 223 4.99 -21.58 -9.43
N ILE A 224 4.63 -21.33 -8.17
CA ILE A 224 3.69 -20.26 -7.80
C ILE A 224 4.25 -18.88 -8.19
N LEU A 225 5.52 -18.61 -7.88
CA LEU A 225 6.17 -17.35 -8.25
C LEU A 225 6.24 -17.17 -9.77
N ALA A 226 6.49 -18.23 -10.53
CA ALA A 226 6.46 -18.19 -11.99
C ALA A 226 5.05 -17.87 -12.52
N LYS A 227 4.00 -18.47 -11.94
CA LYS A 227 2.59 -18.16 -12.30
C LYS A 227 2.17 -16.72 -11.97
N LEU A 228 2.72 -16.15 -10.90
CA LEU A 228 2.57 -14.73 -10.60
C LEU A 228 3.31 -13.86 -11.63
N ALA A 229 4.53 -14.24 -12.02
CA ALA A 229 5.32 -13.52 -13.01
C ALA A 229 4.65 -13.53 -14.40
N GLU A 230 4.04 -14.63 -14.82
CA GLU A 230 3.20 -14.71 -16.04
C GLU A 230 2.05 -13.68 -16.02
N LYS A 231 1.59 -13.28 -14.84
CA LYS A 231 0.54 -12.26 -14.63
C LYS A 231 1.12 -10.86 -14.39
N GLY A 232 2.40 -10.65 -14.67
CA GLY A 232 3.09 -9.38 -14.49
C GLY A 232 3.43 -9.07 -13.03
N ILE A 233 3.38 -10.04 -12.12
CA ILE A 233 3.66 -9.83 -10.69
C ILE A 233 5.02 -10.42 -10.33
N THR A 234 5.96 -9.56 -9.95
CA THR A 234 7.27 -9.97 -9.44
C THR A 234 7.35 -9.75 -7.94
N VAL A 235 7.63 -10.83 -7.21
CA VAL A 235 7.79 -10.80 -5.76
C VAL A 235 9.29 -10.69 -5.43
N GLN A 236 9.70 -9.58 -4.81
CA GLN A 236 11.06 -9.46 -4.29
C GLN A 236 11.19 -10.23 -2.99
N LYS A 237 12.14 -11.17 -2.93
CA LYS A 237 12.38 -11.99 -1.74
C LYS A 237 13.00 -11.16 -0.63
N LYS A 238 12.34 -11.08 0.54
CA LYS A 238 12.90 -10.44 1.76
C LYS A 238 13.58 -11.45 2.66
N SER A 239 12.89 -12.55 2.98
CA SER A 239 13.45 -13.64 3.77
C SER A 239 12.77 -14.96 3.43
N VAL A 240 13.50 -16.05 3.68
CA VAL A 240 13.02 -17.42 3.51
C VAL A 240 13.50 -18.24 4.69
N VAL A 241 12.58 -18.92 5.35
CA VAL A 241 12.88 -19.83 6.45
C VAL A 241 12.37 -21.22 6.09
N LEU A 242 13.31 -22.14 5.87
CA LEU A 242 13.02 -23.56 5.73
C LEU A 242 12.85 -24.14 7.13
N HIS A 243 11.67 -24.68 7.44
CA HIS A 243 11.39 -25.17 8.79
C HIS A 243 11.36 -26.71 8.87
N GLY A 244 11.41 -27.43 7.75
CA GLY A 244 11.53 -28.89 7.76
C GLY A 244 10.27 -29.67 8.15
N ARG A 245 9.22 -28.99 8.65
CA ARG A 245 8.01 -29.62 9.22
C ARG A 245 6.93 -29.88 8.17
N LYS A 246 6.26 -31.03 8.26
CA LYS A 246 5.06 -31.33 7.44
C LYS A 246 3.85 -30.48 7.84
N SER A 247 3.78 -30.00 9.08
CA SER A 247 2.69 -29.18 9.63
C SER A 247 2.66 -27.73 9.15
N GLY A 248 3.57 -27.34 8.26
CA GLY A 248 3.75 -25.95 7.86
C GLY A 248 4.62 -25.15 8.83
N GLY A 249 4.87 -23.91 8.44
CA GLY A 249 5.69 -22.97 9.18
C GLY A 249 4.93 -22.29 10.31
N GLN A 250 5.56 -21.28 10.90
CA GLN A 250 5.01 -20.59 12.07
C GLN A 250 3.67 -19.90 11.77
N LEU A 251 3.48 -19.38 10.55
CA LEU A 251 2.25 -18.70 10.16
C LEU A 251 1.08 -19.68 10.13
N LEU A 252 1.27 -20.83 9.49
CA LEU A 252 0.25 -21.88 9.44
C LEU A 252 -0.01 -22.53 10.80
N GLU A 253 1.03 -22.76 11.59
CA GLU A 253 0.90 -23.33 12.93
C GLU A 253 0.05 -22.42 13.83
N ASN A 254 0.33 -21.12 13.81
CA ASN A 254 -0.43 -20.12 14.57
C ASN A 254 -1.87 -20.00 14.04
N ALA A 255 -2.07 -19.94 12.72
CA ALA A 255 -3.39 -19.86 12.13
C ALA A 255 -4.26 -21.09 12.46
N HIS A 256 -3.72 -22.31 12.39
CA HIS A 256 -4.46 -23.52 12.77
C HIS A 256 -4.77 -23.57 14.27
N ARG A 257 -3.89 -23.02 15.12
CA ARG A 257 -4.16 -22.88 16.56
C ARG A 257 -5.31 -21.90 16.81
N LEU A 258 -5.26 -20.71 16.22
CA LEU A 258 -6.29 -19.67 16.34
C LEU A 258 -7.63 -20.15 15.76
N ALA A 259 -7.63 -20.78 14.59
CA ALA A 259 -8.82 -21.34 13.96
C ALA A 259 -9.54 -22.33 14.89
N ARG A 260 -8.79 -23.21 15.59
CA ARG A 260 -9.36 -24.15 16.56
C ARG A 260 -9.88 -23.46 17.82
N GLN A 261 -9.10 -22.54 18.38
CA GLN A 261 -9.44 -21.83 19.63
C GLN A 261 -10.68 -20.94 19.47
N HIS A 262 -10.81 -20.27 18.33
CA HIS A 262 -11.83 -19.25 18.09
C HIS A 262 -12.88 -19.65 17.04
N ARG A 263 -12.86 -20.91 16.57
CA ARG A 263 -13.76 -21.44 15.52
C ARG A 263 -13.78 -20.59 14.26
N LEU A 264 -12.62 -20.10 13.84
CA LEU A 264 -12.46 -19.28 12.64
C LEU A 264 -12.18 -20.14 11.42
N SER A 265 -12.50 -19.63 10.23
CA SER A 265 -11.98 -20.20 8.99
C SER A 265 -10.45 -20.05 8.95
N VAL A 266 -9.76 -20.97 8.24
CA VAL A 266 -8.29 -20.90 8.10
C VAL A 266 -7.83 -19.57 7.47
N PRO A 267 -8.44 -19.06 6.37
CA PRO A 267 -8.10 -17.74 5.83
C PRO A 267 -8.27 -16.60 6.84
N GLN A 268 -9.31 -16.63 7.67
CA GLN A 268 -9.51 -15.60 8.69
C GLN A 268 -8.41 -15.68 9.77
N ALA A 269 -8.10 -16.88 10.26
CA ALA A 269 -7.04 -17.07 11.24
C ALA A 269 -5.64 -16.74 10.70
N LEU A 270 -5.39 -16.94 9.40
CA LEU A 270 -4.17 -16.50 8.71
C LEU A 270 -4.01 -14.99 8.77
N LEU A 271 -5.07 -14.21 8.52
CA LEU A 271 -5.03 -12.75 8.63
C LEU A 271 -4.76 -12.29 10.07
N GLU A 272 -5.42 -12.90 11.05
CA GLU A 272 -5.20 -12.55 12.46
C GLU A 272 -3.79 -12.94 12.95
N SER A 273 -3.24 -14.03 12.44
CA SER A 273 -1.86 -14.44 12.75
C SER A 273 -0.81 -13.55 12.07
N ALA A 274 -1.06 -13.11 10.83
CA ALA A 274 -0.12 -12.29 10.08
C ALA A 274 -0.10 -10.83 10.58
N PHE A 275 -1.24 -10.34 11.07
CA PHE A 275 -1.41 -8.97 11.53
C PHE A 275 -1.99 -8.99 12.96
N SER A 276 -1.14 -8.99 13.98
CA SER A 276 -1.66 -8.88 15.35
C SER A 276 -2.33 -7.51 15.57
N LYS A 277 -3.42 -7.46 16.36
CA LYS A 277 -4.18 -6.20 16.64
C LYS A 277 -3.31 -5.04 17.13
N ARG A 278 -2.20 -5.34 17.83
CA ARG A 278 -1.23 -4.34 18.30
C ARG A 278 -0.35 -3.82 17.16
N GLN A 279 0.13 -4.70 16.28
CA GLN A 279 0.90 -4.30 15.10
C GLN A 279 0.05 -3.53 14.08
N GLN A 280 -1.22 -3.93 13.92
CA GLN A 280 -2.21 -3.24 13.08
C GLN A 280 -2.34 -1.76 13.46
N LYS A 281 -2.65 -1.44 14.73
CA LYS A 281 -2.76 -0.06 15.21
C LYS A 281 -1.47 0.75 15.03
N ILE A 282 -0.32 0.13 15.27
CA ILE A 282 1.00 0.79 15.13
C ILE A 282 1.30 1.07 13.65
N GLN A 283 1.00 0.14 12.75
CA GLN A 283 1.21 0.29 11.31
C GLN A 283 0.30 1.36 10.71
N ASP A 284 -0.97 1.44 11.13
CA ASP A 284 -1.90 2.47 10.66
C ASP A 284 -1.51 3.87 11.13
N LEU A 285 -1.13 4.00 12.41
CA LEU A 285 -0.62 5.27 12.95
C LEU A 285 0.67 5.69 12.22
N ARG A 286 1.61 4.76 12.01
CA ARG A 286 2.84 5.03 11.25
C ARG A 286 2.55 5.43 9.82
N ARG A 287 1.63 4.73 9.14
CA ARG A 287 1.27 5.01 7.75
C ARG A 287 0.67 6.40 7.62
N ARG A 288 -0.24 6.78 8.52
CA ARG A 288 -0.80 8.15 8.56
C ARG A 288 0.27 9.18 8.91
N GLN A 289 1.16 8.89 9.84
CA GLN A 289 2.25 9.80 10.20
C GLN A 289 3.26 9.99 9.06
N MET A 290 3.62 8.91 8.38
CA MET A 290 4.48 8.93 7.19
C MET A 290 3.83 9.76 6.09
N LEU A 291 2.58 9.43 5.72
CA LEU A 291 1.83 10.13 4.68
C LEU A 291 1.74 11.65 4.89
N LEU A 292 1.58 12.09 6.15
CA LEU A 292 1.26 13.48 6.45
C LEU A 292 2.45 14.31 6.93
N TRP A 293 3.49 13.67 7.47
CA TRP A 293 4.60 14.37 8.15
C TRP A 293 5.98 14.00 7.61
N GLY A 294 6.10 13.06 6.66
CA GLY A 294 7.37 12.68 6.03
C GLY A 294 8.41 12.06 6.97
N GLN A 295 8.04 11.74 8.23
CA GLN A 295 8.97 11.12 9.18
C GLN A 295 9.01 9.61 8.99
N LYS A 296 10.15 9.09 8.52
CA LYS A 296 10.48 7.66 8.67
C LYS A 296 10.83 7.39 10.13
N ILE A 297 9.97 6.69 10.86
CA ILE A 297 10.32 6.20 12.20
C ILE A 297 11.36 5.08 12.02
N ARG A 298 12.62 5.35 12.36
CA ARG A 298 13.62 4.30 12.57
C ARG A 298 13.31 3.63 13.91
N LEU A 299 13.23 2.30 13.90
CA LEU A 299 13.28 1.46 15.10
C LEU A 299 14.74 1.09 15.35
#